data_AF-A0A7S3S5I2-F1
#
_entry.id   AF-A0A7S3S5I2-F1
#
_cell.length_a   1.000
_cell.length_b   1.000
_cell.length_c   1.000
_cell.angle_alpha   90.00
_cell.angle_beta   90.00
_cell.angle_gamma   90.00
#
_symmetry.space_group_name_H-M   'P 1'
#
loop_
_entity.id
_entity.type
_entity.pdbx_description
1 polymer ?
#
loop_
_entity_poly.entity_id
_entity_poly.type
_entity_poly.pdbx_seq_one_letter_code
_entity_poly.pdbx_strand_id
1 'polypeptide(L)'
;QLAREMYERGWDYPLHLGVTEAGGGADGRIKSAVGIGALLLDGLGDTIRVSLTGDPELEAGPCVALRQAAEAARGRGVAESFEEVPSRHEGRFARRRCEYPLDVPLNADGSVLATIKAEALAHSREASLLAHL
;
A
#
# COMPACT_ATOMS: atom_id res chain seq x y z
N GLN A 1 -7.66 -0.35 7.57
CA GLN A 1 -8.15 1.02 7.27
C GLN A 1 -7.67 1.49 5.90
N LEU A 2 -6.36 1.46 5.59
CA LEU A 2 -5.86 1.91 4.27
C LEU A 2 -6.39 1.13 3.06
N ALA A 3 -6.25 -0.21 3.05
CA ALA A 3 -6.72 -1.03 1.92
C ALA A 3 -8.23 -0.86 1.70
N ARG A 4 -9.01 -0.88 2.78
CA ARG A 4 -10.45 -0.61 2.76
C ARG A 4 -10.79 0.74 2.13
N GLU A 5 -10.13 1.82 2.56
CA GLU A 5 -10.34 3.16 2.00
C GLU A 5 -10.01 3.21 0.50
N MET A 6 -8.94 2.53 0.07
CA MET A 6 -8.59 2.43 -1.34
C MET A 6 -9.71 1.78 -2.15
N TYR A 7 -10.28 0.68 -1.66
CA TYR A 7 -11.41 0.03 -2.33
C TYR A 7 -12.67 0.88 -2.33
N GLU A 8 -13.02 1.51 -1.20
CA GLU A 8 -14.19 2.41 -1.10
C GLU A 8 -14.09 3.59 -2.07
N ARG A 9 -12.87 4.05 -2.40
CA ARG A 9 -12.62 5.12 -3.37
C ARG A 9 -12.39 4.66 -4.80
N GLY A 10 -12.45 3.34 -5.08
CA GLY A 10 -12.14 2.78 -6.40
C GLY A 10 -10.68 2.97 -6.82
N TRP A 11 -9.76 2.99 -5.85
CA TRP A 11 -8.33 3.15 -6.07
C TRP A 11 -7.64 1.80 -6.18
N ASP A 12 -7.45 1.36 -7.41
CA ASP A 12 -6.84 0.09 -7.76
C ASP A 12 -5.32 0.20 -7.90
N TYR A 13 -4.61 0.21 -6.76
CA TYR A 13 -3.14 0.20 -6.72
C TYR A 13 -2.60 -1.13 -6.21
N PRO A 14 -1.46 -1.59 -6.77
CA PRO A 14 -0.79 -2.76 -6.23
C PRO A 14 -0.31 -2.50 -4.79
N LEU A 15 -0.56 -3.46 -3.92
CA LEU A 15 -0.15 -3.48 -2.53
C LEU A 15 1.19 -4.18 -2.39
N HIS A 16 2.19 -3.42 -1.96
CA HIS A 16 3.47 -3.97 -1.53
C HIS A 16 3.43 -4.29 -0.04
N LEU A 17 3.63 -5.56 0.31
CA LEU A 17 3.66 -6.01 1.69
C LEU A 17 5.09 -6.20 2.17
N GLY A 18 5.37 -5.69 3.35
CA GLY A 18 6.62 -5.91 4.06
C GLY A 18 6.45 -5.61 5.54
N VAL A 19 7.28 -6.26 6.36
CA VAL A 19 7.35 -6.00 7.80
C VAL A 19 8.61 -5.20 8.06
N THR A 20 8.47 -4.06 8.74
CA THR A 20 9.58 -3.27 9.25
C THR A 20 10.14 -3.93 10.51
N GLU A 21 11.46 -3.85 10.71
CA GLU A 21 12.11 -4.35 11.92
C GLU A 21 11.89 -5.86 12.19
N ALA A 22 11.81 -6.67 11.14
CA ALA A 22 11.75 -8.13 11.30
C ALA A 22 12.99 -8.66 12.04
N GLY A 23 14.16 -8.04 11.85
CA GLY A 23 15.41 -8.47 12.50
C GLY A 23 16.10 -9.59 11.72
N GLY A 24 17.08 -10.24 12.35
CA GLY A 24 17.92 -11.24 11.69
C GLY A 24 17.38 -12.67 11.77
N GLY A 25 17.85 -13.51 10.86
CA GLY A 25 17.74 -14.97 10.97
C GLY A 25 16.30 -15.49 11.10
N ALA A 26 16.08 -16.38 12.07
CA ALA A 26 14.79 -17.05 12.25
C ALA A 26 13.70 -16.12 12.79
N ASP A 27 14.04 -15.21 13.69
CA ASP A 27 13.08 -14.27 14.29
C ASP A 27 12.46 -13.37 13.23
N GLY A 28 13.30 -12.82 12.32
CA GLY A 28 12.81 -12.02 11.21
C GLY A 28 11.94 -12.77 10.21
N ARG A 29 12.23 -14.05 9.98
CA ARG A 29 11.37 -14.91 9.16
C ARG A 29 10.02 -15.16 9.83
N ILE A 30 9.99 -15.42 11.13
CA ILE A 30 8.76 -15.68 11.87
C ILE A 30 7.87 -14.43 11.90
N LYS A 31 8.44 -13.27 12.26
CA LYS A 31 7.71 -11.98 12.28
C LYS A 31 7.15 -11.63 10.91
N SER A 32 7.96 -11.78 9.87
CA SER A 32 7.52 -11.55 8.50
C SER A 32 6.44 -12.53 8.06
N ALA A 33 6.57 -13.81 8.41
CA ALA A 33 5.58 -14.81 8.06
C ALA A 33 4.22 -14.56 8.72
N VAL A 34 4.21 -14.18 9.99
CA VAL A 34 2.97 -13.85 10.71
C VAL A 34 2.33 -12.58 10.14
N GLY A 35 3.11 -11.50 9.97
CA GLY A 35 2.59 -10.22 9.49
C GLY A 35 2.11 -10.25 8.04
N ILE A 36 2.93 -10.79 7.14
CA ILE A 36 2.60 -10.87 5.71
C ILE A 36 1.58 -11.98 5.46
N GLY A 37 1.73 -13.14 6.10
CA GLY A 37 0.86 -14.29 5.91
C GLY A 37 -0.59 -14.01 6.29
N ALA A 38 -0.84 -13.26 7.36
CA ALA A 38 -2.19 -12.85 7.75
C ALA A 38 -2.87 -12.05 6.63
N LEU A 39 -2.18 -11.07 6.04
CA LEU A 39 -2.72 -10.24 4.96
C LEU A 39 -2.95 -11.06 3.68
N LEU A 40 -2.04 -11.98 3.35
CA LEU A 40 -2.19 -12.87 2.20
C LEU A 40 -3.39 -13.83 2.35
N LEU A 41 -3.69 -14.28 3.58
CA LEU A 41 -4.87 -15.10 3.87
C LEU A 41 -6.18 -14.31 3.72
N ASP A 42 -6.15 -13.01 3.97
CA ASP A 42 -7.25 -12.09 3.71
C ASP A 42 -7.37 -11.71 2.21
N GLY A 43 -6.50 -12.24 1.35
CA GLY A 43 -6.47 -11.95 -0.09
C GLY A 43 -5.80 -10.64 -0.45
N LEU A 44 -5.03 -10.02 0.45
CA LEU A 44 -4.35 -8.75 0.22
C LEU A 44 -2.88 -8.98 -0.13
N GLY A 45 -2.38 -8.23 -1.12
CA GLY A 45 -0.95 -8.17 -1.47
C GLY A 45 -0.64 -8.61 -2.90
N ASP A 46 0.07 -7.76 -3.64
CA ASP A 46 0.51 -8.02 -5.01
C ASP A 46 1.99 -8.35 -5.09
N THR A 47 2.78 -7.71 -4.23
CA THR A 47 4.21 -7.94 -4.11
C THR A 47 4.58 -8.06 -2.64
N ILE A 48 5.57 -8.89 -2.34
CA ILE A 48 6.02 -9.14 -0.97
C ILE A 48 7.52 -8.92 -0.86
N ARG A 49 7.96 -8.41 0.28
CA ARG A 49 9.37 -8.34 0.66
C ARG A 49 9.53 -8.75 2.12
N VAL A 50 10.40 -9.72 2.36
CA VAL A 50 10.83 -10.13 3.69
C VAL A 50 12.14 -9.42 3.98
N SER A 51 12.13 -8.41 4.87
CA SER A 51 13.33 -7.61 5.15
C SER A 51 14.12 -8.22 6.30
N LEU A 52 15.21 -8.93 6.00
CA LEU A 52 16.06 -9.54 7.03
C LEU A 52 17.28 -8.68 7.30
N THR A 53 17.75 -8.67 8.54
CA THR A 53 19.08 -8.15 8.84
C THR A 53 20.12 -9.17 8.39
N GLY A 54 20.90 -8.84 7.35
CA GLY A 54 21.97 -9.69 6.81
C GLY A 54 22.02 -9.67 5.29
N ASP A 55 22.47 -10.79 4.71
CA ASP A 55 22.65 -10.95 3.27
C ASP A 55 21.30 -10.95 2.52
N PRO A 56 21.17 -10.16 1.44
CA PRO A 56 19.90 -10.01 0.70
C PRO A 56 19.41 -11.30 0.04
N GLU A 57 20.32 -12.22 -0.29
CA GLU A 57 19.98 -13.52 -0.89
C GLU A 57 19.09 -14.37 0.03
N LEU A 58 19.17 -14.14 1.35
CA LEU A 58 18.38 -14.86 2.34
C LEU A 58 16.93 -14.38 2.42
N GLU A 59 16.58 -13.23 1.81
CA GLU A 59 15.23 -12.68 1.78
C GLU A 59 14.30 -13.43 0.80
N ALA A 60 14.87 -13.94 -0.30
CA ALA A 60 14.08 -14.52 -1.40
C ALA A 60 13.38 -15.84 -1.03
N GLY A 61 14.07 -16.75 -0.33
CA GLY A 61 13.53 -18.05 0.07
C GLY A 61 12.24 -17.95 0.89
N PRO A 62 12.21 -17.14 1.98
CA PRO A 62 11.01 -16.87 2.75
C PRO A 62 9.85 -16.29 1.94
N CYS A 63 10.11 -15.38 1.00
CA CYS A 63 9.08 -14.86 0.10
C CYS A 63 8.42 -15.97 -0.73
N VAL A 64 9.22 -16.86 -1.33
CA VAL A 64 8.70 -17.99 -2.13
C VAL A 64 7.86 -18.93 -1.26
N ALA A 65 8.32 -19.22 -0.04
CA ALA A 65 7.58 -20.06 0.90
C ALA A 65 6.24 -19.44 1.29
N LEU A 66 6.19 -18.12 1.56
CA LEU A 66 4.96 -17.41 1.87
C LEU A 66 3.96 -17.43 0.71
N ARG A 67 4.43 -17.18 -0.53
CA ARG A 67 3.59 -17.26 -1.72
C ARG A 67 2.96 -18.65 -1.86
N GLN A 68 3.76 -19.71 -1.75
CA GLN A 68 3.27 -21.09 -1.85
C GLN A 68 2.28 -21.43 -0.74
N ALA A 69 2.54 -21.01 0.50
CA ALA A 69 1.63 -21.21 1.62
C ALA A 69 0.29 -20.50 1.40
N ALA A 70 0.32 -19.25 0.93
CA ALA A 70 -0.88 -18.49 0.61
C ALA A 70 -1.69 -19.11 -0.53
N GLU A 71 -1.02 -19.57 -1.59
CA GLU A 71 -1.66 -20.29 -2.70
C GLU A 71 -2.36 -21.57 -2.22
N ALA A 72 -1.67 -22.36 -1.38
CA ALA A 72 -2.23 -23.59 -0.81
C ALA A 72 -3.40 -23.33 0.16
N ALA A 73 -3.45 -22.14 0.76
CA ALA A 73 -4.49 -21.72 1.68
C ALA A 73 -5.64 -20.93 1.01
N ARG A 74 -5.61 -20.73 -0.32
CA ARG A 74 -6.71 -20.05 -1.04
C ARG A 74 -8.05 -20.72 -0.73
N GLY A 75 -9.05 -19.89 -0.42
CA GLY A 75 -10.39 -20.34 -0.06
C GLY A 75 -10.50 -21.01 1.32
N ARG A 76 -9.42 -21.03 2.12
CA ARG A 76 -9.40 -21.53 3.51
C ARG A 76 -9.23 -20.41 4.55
N GLY A 77 -9.33 -19.16 4.11
CA GLY A 77 -9.24 -17.95 4.94
C GLY A 77 -10.53 -17.66 5.73
N VAL A 78 -10.62 -16.44 6.29
CA VAL A 78 -11.75 -15.99 7.11
C VAL A 78 -13.08 -16.10 6.33
N ALA A 79 -14.16 -16.51 7.01
CA ALA A 79 -15.46 -16.87 6.43
C ALA A 79 -16.15 -15.75 5.62
N GLU A 80 -15.78 -14.49 5.86
CA GLU A 80 -16.11 -13.34 5.03
C GLU A 80 -14.82 -12.90 4.32
N SER A 81 -14.40 -13.66 3.31
CA SER A 81 -13.32 -13.23 2.44
C SER A 81 -13.71 -11.88 1.86
N PHE A 82 -12.88 -10.87 2.06
CA PHE A 82 -13.03 -9.60 1.38
C PHE A 82 -13.18 -9.88 -0.13
N GLU A 83 -14.37 -9.61 -0.68
CA GLU A 83 -14.62 -9.75 -2.12
C GLU A 83 -13.88 -8.63 -2.83
N GLU A 84 -12.73 -8.97 -3.38
CA GLU A 84 -12.00 -8.10 -4.26
C GLU A 84 -12.85 -7.80 -5.49
N VAL A 85 -13.17 -6.52 -5.68
CA VAL A 85 -13.93 -6.06 -6.85
C VAL A 85 -13.11 -6.43 -8.10
N PRO A 86 -13.70 -7.03 -9.16
CA PRO A 86 -12.96 -7.74 -10.22
C PRO A 86 -12.06 -6.87 -11.10
N SER A 87 -11.90 -5.59 -10.77
CA SER A 87 -11.31 -4.58 -11.65
C SER A 87 -9.86 -4.29 -11.31
N ARG A 88 -9.03 -5.30 -10.96
CA ARG A 88 -7.57 -5.09 -11.01
C ARG A 88 -7.19 -4.89 -12.47
N HIS A 89 -6.90 -3.66 -12.86
CA HIS A 89 -6.55 -3.28 -14.22
C HIS A 89 -5.13 -3.75 -14.51
N GLU A 90 -4.99 -5.02 -14.91
CA GLU A 90 -3.72 -5.56 -15.37
C GLU A 90 -3.20 -4.71 -16.54
N GLY A 91 -2.18 -3.88 -16.28
CA GLY A 91 -1.37 -3.25 -17.32
C GLY A 91 -1.77 -1.86 -17.81
N ARG A 92 -2.71 -1.13 -17.17
CA ARG A 92 -2.98 0.29 -17.50
C ARG A 92 -3.11 1.19 -16.27
N PHE A 93 -1.97 1.52 -15.68
CA PHE A 93 -1.91 2.62 -14.72
C PHE A 93 -1.83 3.95 -15.47
N ALA A 94 -2.96 4.63 -15.65
CA ALA A 94 -2.95 6.03 -16.07
C ALA A 94 -2.60 6.90 -14.85
N ARG A 95 -1.64 7.83 -15.00
CA ARG A 95 -1.39 8.83 -13.95
C ARG A 95 -2.71 9.56 -13.68
N ARG A 96 -3.24 9.44 -12.47
CA ARG A 96 -4.44 10.18 -12.07
C ARG A 96 -4.14 11.67 -12.15
N ARG A 97 -5.06 12.43 -12.73
CA ARG A 97 -5.05 13.88 -12.64
C ARG A 97 -5.41 14.23 -11.19
N CYS A 98 -4.42 14.67 -10.43
CA CYS A 98 -4.63 15.14 -9.07
C CYS A 98 -4.77 16.65 -9.16
N GLU A 99 -5.94 17.17 -8.80
CA GLU A 99 -6.12 18.60 -8.57
C GLU A 99 -5.42 18.93 -7.25
N TYR A 100 -4.13 19.25 -7.34
CA TYR A 100 -3.44 19.90 -6.25
C TYR A 100 -3.91 21.35 -6.21
N PRO A 101 -4.33 21.89 -5.05
CA PRO A 101 -4.51 23.32 -4.91
C PRO A 101 -3.15 23.98 -5.18
N LEU A 102 -3.02 24.62 -6.34
CA LEU A 102 -1.77 25.21 -6.83
C LEU A 102 -1.32 26.42 -6.00
N ASP A 103 -2.08 26.79 -4.97
CA ASP A 103 -1.80 27.91 -4.07
C ASP A 103 -0.78 27.56 -2.97
N VAL A 104 -0.23 26.34 -2.98
CA VAL A 104 0.86 25.94 -2.09
C VAL A 104 2.21 26.33 -2.71
N PRO A 105 3.08 27.03 -1.96
CA PRO A 105 4.40 27.34 -2.46
C PRO A 105 5.17 26.04 -2.71
N LEU A 106 5.70 25.86 -3.91
CA LEU A 106 6.58 24.77 -4.29
C LEU A 106 8.04 25.25 -4.32
N ASN A 107 8.99 24.32 -4.21
CA ASN A 107 10.38 24.61 -4.52
C ASN A 107 10.56 24.91 -6.04
N ALA A 108 11.74 25.40 -6.43
CA ALA A 108 11.98 25.97 -7.75
C ALA A 108 11.69 25.03 -8.94
N ASP A 109 11.82 23.71 -8.74
CA ASP A 109 11.53 22.67 -9.74
C ASP A 109 10.10 22.10 -9.61
N GLY A 110 9.29 22.61 -8.68
CA GLY A 110 7.89 22.23 -8.52
C GLY A 110 7.68 20.81 -7.97
N SER A 111 8.73 20.16 -7.48
CA SER A 111 8.71 18.74 -7.11
C SER A 111 8.32 18.51 -5.65
N VAL A 112 8.52 19.50 -4.78
CA VAL A 112 8.33 19.40 -3.33
C VAL A 112 7.59 20.62 -2.79
N LEU A 113 6.66 20.39 -1.85
CA LEU A 113 6.02 21.45 -1.08
C LEU A 113 7.08 22.23 -0.31
N ALA A 114 7.19 23.54 -0.57
CA ALA A 114 7.97 24.44 0.27
C ALA A 114 7.23 24.66 1.61
N THR A 115 7.90 25.28 2.58
CA THR A 115 7.34 25.54 3.91
C THR A 115 5.96 26.19 3.84
N ILE A 116 4.93 25.45 4.25
CA ILE A 116 3.55 25.92 4.33
C ILE A 116 3.35 26.56 5.70
N LYS A 117 2.86 27.81 5.74
CA LYS A 117 2.39 28.41 6.99
C LYS A 117 1.03 27.83 7.36
N ALA A 118 0.77 27.59 8.64
CA ALA A 118 -0.42 26.87 9.10
C ALA A 118 -1.75 27.50 8.63
N GLU A 119 -1.77 28.80 8.39
CA GLU A 119 -2.94 29.56 7.94
C GLU A 119 -3.34 29.23 6.49
N ALA A 120 -2.39 28.77 5.66
CA ALA A 120 -2.64 28.36 4.28
C ALA A 120 -3.35 27.00 4.18
N LEU A 121 -3.21 26.12 5.18
CA LEU A 121 -3.94 24.85 5.23
C LEU A 121 -5.45 25.05 5.46
N ALA A 122 -5.84 26.10 6.17
CA ALA A 122 -7.25 26.37 6.50
C ALA A 122 -8.10 26.76 5.28
N HIS A 123 -7.52 27.47 4.30
CA HIS A 123 -8.22 27.96 3.11
C HIS A 123 -8.51 26.87 2.07
N SER A 124 -7.84 25.71 2.15
CA SER A 124 -8.06 24.61 1.21
C SER A 124 -9.36 23.82 1.44
N ARG A 125 -10.02 23.99 2.60
CA ARG A 125 -11.27 23.28 2.92
C ARG A 125 -12.52 23.93 2.32
N GLU A 126 -12.50 25.22 2.02
CA GLU A 126 -13.67 25.94 1.47
C GLU A 126 -13.73 25.91 -0.06
N ALA A 127 -12.60 25.81 -0.76
CA ALA A 127 -12.55 25.84 -2.22
C ALA A 127 -13.22 24.63 -2.90
N SER A 128 -13.40 23.51 -2.19
CA SER A 128 -14.07 22.32 -2.74
C SER A 128 -15.59 22.48 -2.87
N LEU A 129 -16.22 23.49 -2.27
CA LEU A 129 -17.68 23.68 -2.27
C LEU A 129 -18.20 24.58 -3.40
N LEU A 130 -17.33 25.33 -4.08
CA LEU A 130 -17.73 26.29 -5.13
C LEU A 130 -17.41 25.86 -6.57
N ALA A 131 -16.77 24.70 -6.77
CA ALA A 131 -16.44 24.21 -8.12
C ALA A 131 -17.56 23.38 -8.80
N HIS A 132 -18.76 23.34 -8.24
CA HIS A 132 -19.93 22.60 -8.78
C HIS A 132 -21.17 23.50 -9.03
N LEU A 133 -20.96 24.76 -9.39
CA LEU A 133 -21.94 25.62 -10.07
C LEU A 133 -21.33 26.13 -11.37
#